data_AF-A0A6I1ZEX3-F1
#
_entry.id   AF-A0A6I1ZEX3-F1
#
_cell.length_a   1.000
_cell.length_b   1.000
_cell.length_c   1.000
_cell.angle_alpha   90.00
_cell.angle_beta   90.00
_cell.angle_gamma   90.00
#
_symmetry.space_group_name_H-M   'P 1'
#
loop_
_entity.id
_entity.type
_entity.pdbx_description
1 polymer ?
#
loop_
_entity_poly.entity_id
_entity_poly.type
_entity_poly.pdbx_seq_one_letter_code
_entity_poly.pdbx_strand_id
1 'polypeptide(L)'
;MARFDEVMATFWGDGDYGVQQPLTDEMVREAERLLGVTLPSALLDLLRVQNGGSVAVDHDAFPTSRPTSWSEDHVPFDDLMGIGRRAGMTSLLDSPYLVEEWGMPAPLVLLSGDGHCWIGLDYRTCGRDGEPSVTWFETDLDSELVLARDFRSFVEGLTASSAYGDGSVGGPVPTC
;
A
#
# COMPACT_ATOMS: atom_id res chain seq x y z
N MET A 1 -14.63 -18.39 9.33
CA MET A 1 -14.48 -17.41 8.23
C MET A 1 -13.00 -17.30 7.95
N ALA A 2 -12.58 -17.01 6.72
CA ALA A 2 -11.14 -16.84 6.47
C ALA A 2 -10.69 -15.55 7.16
N ARG A 3 -9.51 -15.54 7.80
CA ARG A 3 -8.95 -14.35 8.48
C ARG A 3 -9.01 -13.11 7.58
N PHE A 4 -8.76 -13.28 6.29
CA PHE A 4 -8.88 -12.23 5.28
C PHE A 4 -10.28 -11.60 5.18
N ASP A 5 -11.36 -12.39 5.22
CA ASP A 5 -12.73 -11.88 5.11
C ASP A 5 -13.11 -10.97 6.29
N GLU A 6 -12.58 -11.31 7.48
CA GLU A 6 -12.79 -10.53 8.71
C GLU A 6 -12.05 -9.20 8.65
N VAL A 7 -10.80 -9.20 8.16
CA VAL A 7 -10.03 -7.98 7.95
C VAL A 7 -10.69 -7.10 6.89
N MET A 8 -11.09 -7.65 5.75
CA MET A 8 -11.78 -6.91 4.68
C MET A 8 -13.02 -6.15 5.18
N ALA A 9 -13.77 -6.73 6.13
CA ALA A 9 -14.98 -6.12 6.67
C ALA A 9 -14.69 -4.90 7.58
N THR A 10 -13.46 -4.78 8.08
CA THR A 10 -13.05 -3.73 9.04
C THR A 10 -11.87 -2.89 8.55
N PHE A 11 -11.38 -3.15 7.32
CA PHE A 11 -10.18 -2.55 6.77
C PHE A 11 -10.34 -1.06 6.46
N TRP A 12 -11.51 -0.63 5.98
CA TRP A 12 -11.73 0.74 5.52
C TRP A 12 -12.11 1.66 6.69
N GLY A 13 -11.41 2.79 6.79
CA GLY A 13 -11.70 3.83 7.77
C GLY A 13 -12.88 4.71 7.35
N ASP A 14 -13.32 5.57 8.27
CA ASP A 14 -14.36 6.56 8.00
C ASP A 14 -13.80 7.71 7.12
N GLY A 15 -14.43 7.96 5.97
CA GLY A 15 -14.09 9.12 5.13
C GLY A 15 -14.27 8.87 3.63
N ASP A 16 -14.21 9.95 2.84
CA ASP A 16 -14.26 9.92 1.36
C ASP A 16 -12.98 10.44 0.70
N TYR A 17 -11.96 10.76 1.51
CA TYR A 17 -10.62 11.10 1.04
C TYR A 17 -9.97 9.87 0.43
N GLY A 18 -9.30 10.01 -0.72
CA GLY A 18 -8.70 8.87 -1.43
C GLY A 18 -9.69 8.02 -2.23
N VAL A 19 -10.98 8.05 -1.88
CA VAL A 19 -12.00 7.16 -2.48
C VAL A 19 -12.25 7.52 -3.95
N GLN A 20 -12.05 6.54 -4.82
CA GLN A 20 -12.32 6.61 -6.25
C GLN A 20 -13.75 6.10 -6.56
N GLN A 21 -14.16 6.19 -7.82
CA GLN A 21 -15.42 5.58 -8.27
C GLN A 21 -15.44 4.05 -8.03
N PRO A 22 -16.61 3.43 -7.82
CA PRO A 22 -16.70 1.98 -7.62
C PRO A 22 -15.94 1.19 -8.69
N LEU A 23 -15.16 0.20 -8.26
CA LEU A 23 -14.31 -0.57 -9.15
C LEU A 23 -15.15 -1.42 -10.09
N THR A 24 -14.84 -1.35 -11.40
CA THR A 24 -15.45 -2.22 -12.41
C THR A 24 -14.41 -3.12 -13.05
N ASP A 25 -14.83 -4.26 -13.60
CA ASP A 25 -13.91 -5.18 -14.29
C ASP A 25 -13.24 -4.53 -15.52
N GLU A 26 -13.86 -3.53 -16.13
CA GLU A 26 -13.24 -2.75 -17.21
C GLU A 26 -12.09 -1.89 -16.69
N MET A 27 -12.28 -1.23 -15.54
CA MET A 27 -11.22 -0.46 -14.90
C MET A 27 -10.05 -1.33 -14.49
N VAL A 28 -10.30 -2.53 -13.98
CA VAL A 28 -9.24 -3.49 -13.62
C VAL A 28 -8.43 -3.88 -14.86
N ARG A 29 -9.09 -4.30 -15.94
CA ARG A 29 -8.41 -4.67 -17.19
C ARG A 29 -7.58 -3.53 -17.76
N GLU A 30 -8.10 -2.31 -17.70
CA GLU A 30 -7.38 -1.13 -18.15
C GLU A 30 -6.18 -0.82 -17.23
N ALA A 31 -6.33 -0.95 -15.91
CA ALA A 31 -5.25 -0.75 -14.96
C ALA A 31 -4.11 -1.75 -15.18
N GLU A 32 -4.42 -3.05 -15.26
CA GLU A 32 -3.43 -4.09 -15.53
C GLU A 32 -2.71 -3.87 -16.87
N ARG A 33 -3.44 -3.44 -17.90
CA ARG A 33 -2.88 -3.12 -19.21
C ARG A 33 -1.93 -1.92 -19.16
N LEU A 34 -2.28 -0.88 -18.40
CA LEU A 34 -1.46 0.34 -18.28
C LEU A 34 -0.22 0.12 -17.42
N LEU A 35 -0.39 -0.57 -16.29
CA LEU A 35 0.71 -0.92 -15.38
C LEU A 35 1.58 -2.03 -15.98
N GLY A 36 1.03 -2.82 -16.90
CA GLY A 36 1.72 -3.94 -17.54
C GLY A 36 2.01 -5.08 -16.58
N VAL A 37 1.16 -5.27 -15.56
CA VAL A 37 1.22 -6.33 -14.56
C VAL A 37 -0.19 -6.84 -14.24
N THR A 38 -0.29 -8.07 -13.74
CA THR A 38 -1.51 -8.61 -13.15
C THR A 38 -1.60 -8.18 -11.68
N LEU A 39 -2.73 -7.59 -11.29
CA LEU A 39 -2.92 -7.16 -9.91
C LEU A 39 -3.30 -8.36 -9.01
N PRO A 40 -2.82 -8.42 -7.76
CA PRO A 40 -3.18 -9.48 -6.83
C PRO A 40 -4.70 -9.58 -6.66
N SER A 41 -5.25 -10.79 -6.68
CA SER A 41 -6.69 -10.97 -6.51
C SER A 41 -7.19 -10.42 -5.16
N ALA A 42 -6.38 -10.57 -4.12
CA ALA A 42 -6.65 -10.04 -2.79
C ALA A 42 -6.75 -8.50 -2.76
N LEU A 43 -5.94 -7.81 -3.58
CA LEU A 43 -6.05 -6.36 -3.74
C LEU A 43 -7.35 -5.97 -4.44
N LEU A 44 -7.70 -6.68 -5.52
CA LEU A 44 -8.95 -6.43 -6.24
C LEU A 44 -10.18 -6.68 -5.37
N ASP A 45 -10.15 -7.70 -4.52
CA ASP A 45 -11.24 -8.00 -3.60
C ASP A 45 -11.45 -6.88 -2.56
N LEU A 46 -10.37 -6.28 -2.05
CA LEU A 46 -10.44 -5.08 -1.20
C LEU A 46 -10.97 -3.85 -1.96
N LEU A 47 -10.43 -3.59 -3.15
CA LEU A 47 -10.82 -2.43 -3.96
C LEU A 47 -12.27 -2.53 -4.48
N ARG A 48 -12.84 -3.74 -4.55
CA ARG A 48 -14.26 -3.96 -4.84
C ARG A 48 -15.18 -3.56 -3.69
N VAL A 49 -14.71 -3.65 -2.44
CA VAL A 49 -15.45 -3.14 -1.27
C VAL A 49 -15.43 -1.62 -1.29
N GLN A 50 -14.25 -1.03 -1.42
CA GLN A 50 -14.07 0.41 -1.57
C GLN A 50 -12.82 0.68 -2.39
N ASN A 51 -12.92 1.50 -3.44
CA ASN A 51 -11.85 1.70 -4.40
C ASN A 51 -10.88 2.80 -3.94
N GLY A 52 -10.05 2.45 -2.96
CA GLY A 52 -9.10 3.36 -2.33
C GLY A 52 -9.71 4.22 -1.23
N GLY A 53 -8.86 4.84 -0.41
CA GLY A 53 -9.26 5.66 0.72
C GLY A 53 -8.44 5.38 1.98
N SER A 54 -8.84 5.98 3.09
CA SER A 54 -8.19 5.79 4.38
C SER A 54 -8.39 4.38 4.93
N VAL A 55 -7.33 3.82 5.51
CA VAL A 55 -7.34 2.56 6.23
C VAL A 55 -7.84 2.81 7.66
N ALA A 56 -8.56 1.85 8.23
CA ALA A 56 -9.06 1.94 9.58
C ALA A 56 -7.89 1.90 10.59
N VAL A 57 -8.04 2.62 11.70
CA VAL A 57 -7.04 2.70 12.78
C VAL A 57 -6.65 1.37 13.43
N ASP A 58 -7.44 0.31 13.19
CA ASP A 58 -7.12 -1.04 13.65
C ASP A 58 -6.15 -1.78 12.70
N HIS A 59 -5.86 -1.21 11.53
CA HIS A 59 -5.09 -1.80 10.42
C HIS A 59 -4.09 -0.81 9.76
N ASP A 60 -3.85 0.35 10.36
CA ASP A 60 -3.05 1.46 9.82
C ASP A 60 -1.53 1.30 10.00
N ALA A 61 -1.05 0.15 10.50
CA ALA A 61 0.36 -0.14 10.65
C ALA A 61 0.72 -1.60 10.34
N PHE A 62 1.93 -1.80 9.79
CA PHE A 62 2.49 -3.13 9.57
C PHE A 62 3.74 -3.37 10.44
N PRO A 63 3.80 -4.45 11.24
CA PRO A 63 4.97 -4.77 12.07
C PRO A 63 6.20 -5.09 11.23
N THR A 64 7.35 -4.53 11.61
CA THR A 64 8.66 -4.86 11.04
C THR A 64 9.55 -5.55 12.07
N SER A 65 10.44 -6.42 11.59
CA SER A 65 11.44 -7.10 12.43
C SER A 65 12.79 -6.38 12.49
N ARG A 66 12.89 -5.26 11.77
CA ARG A 66 14.09 -4.44 11.62
C ARG A 66 13.67 -2.97 11.60
N PRO A 67 14.49 -2.08 12.16
CA PRO A 67 14.22 -0.65 12.14
C PRO A 67 14.25 -0.10 10.72
N THR A 68 13.35 0.85 10.45
CA THR A 68 13.28 1.71 9.27
C THR A 68 13.60 3.15 9.69
N SER A 69 13.64 4.09 8.74
CA SER A 69 13.72 5.53 9.06
C SER A 69 12.49 6.02 9.82
N TRP A 70 11.35 5.35 9.62
CA TRP A 70 10.08 5.67 10.25
C TRP A 70 10.02 5.20 11.71
N SER A 71 10.29 3.92 11.98
CA SER A 71 10.19 3.35 13.33
C SER A 71 11.10 2.15 13.51
N GLU A 72 11.32 1.78 14.76
CA GLU A 72 12.13 0.61 15.12
C GLU A 72 11.42 -0.72 14.81
N ASP A 73 10.08 -0.73 14.77
CA ASP A 73 9.27 -1.96 14.80
C ASP A 73 7.99 -1.95 13.93
N HIS A 74 7.72 -0.89 13.17
CA HIS A 74 6.58 -0.84 12.25
C HIS A 74 6.76 0.17 11.11
N VAL A 75 5.86 0.10 10.12
CA VAL A 75 5.68 1.12 9.07
C VAL A 75 4.21 1.53 8.97
N PRO A 76 3.89 2.78 8.60
CA PRO A 76 2.52 3.26 8.50
C PRO A 76 1.87 2.75 7.22
N PHE A 77 0.56 2.58 7.25
CA PHE A 77 -0.28 2.25 6.10
C PHE A 77 -1.64 2.92 6.24
N ASP A 78 -1.63 4.26 6.23
CA ASP A 78 -2.78 5.11 6.58
C ASP A 78 -3.85 5.16 5.48
N ASP A 79 -3.45 4.89 4.24
CA ASP A 79 -4.33 4.90 3.08
C ASP A 79 -3.97 3.77 2.12
N LEU A 80 -4.93 3.42 1.28
CA LEU A 80 -4.70 2.59 0.11
C LEU A 80 -5.16 3.39 -1.11
N MET A 81 -4.26 3.60 -2.05
CA MET A 81 -4.58 4.19 -3.34
C MET A 81 -5.58 3.30 -4.08
N GLY A 82 -6.53 3.95 -4.77
CA GLY A 82 -7.52 3.27 -5.60
C GLY A 82 -7.08 3.17 -7.06
N ILE A 83 -7.89 2.48 -7.87
CA ILE A 83 -7.78 2.49 -9.32
C ILE A 83 -8.76 3.54 -9.86
N GLY A 84 -8.24 4.65 -10.36
CA GLY A 84 -9.10 5.70 -10.90
C GLY A 84 -8.32 6.88 -11.43
N ARG A 85 -9.04 7.91 -11.87
CA ARG A 85 -8.46 9.15 -12.37
C ARG A 85 -9.15 10.37 -11.77
N ARG A 86 -9.58 10.27 -10.51
CA ARG A 86 -10.18 11.39 -9.80
C ARG A 86 -9.16 12.54 -9.78
N ALA A 87 -9.54 13.69 -10.32
CA ALA A 87 -8.65 14.83 -10.44
C ALA A 87 -8.10 15.25 -9.07
N GLY A 88 -6.79 15.44 -8.99
CA GLY A 88 -6.09 15.85 -7.77
C GLY A 88 -5.84 14.72 -6.76
N MET A 89 -6.11 13.46 -7.11
CA MET A 89 -5.83 12.30 -6.26
C MET A 89 -4.90 11.33 -6.96
N THR A 90 -3.85 10.92 -6.28
CA THR A 90 -2.95 9.85 -6.72
C THR A 90 -3.68 8.51 -6.70
N SER A 91 -3.34 7.66 -7.66
CA SER A 91 -3.93 6.34 -7.85
C SER A 91 -2.85 5.32 -8.20
N LEU A 92 -3.23 4.03 -8.19
CA LEU A 92 -2.34 2.96 -8.68
C LEU A 92 -1.85 3.23 -10.10
N LEU A 93 -2.63 3.92 -10.93
CA LEU A 93 -2.29 4.22 -12.33
C LEU A 93 -1.11 5.19 -12.46
N ASP A 94 -0.82 5.95 -11.41
CA ASP A 94 0.28 6.92 -11.38
C ASP A 94 1.61 6.25 -10.99
N SER A 95 1.58 4.97 -10.60
CA SER A 95 2.78 4.20 -10.19
C SER A 95 3.94 4.30 -11.19
N PRO A 96 3.76 4.16 -12.52
CA PRO A 96 4.89 4.24 -13.45
C PRO A 96 5.57 5.62 -13.44
N TYR A 97 4.78 6.69 -13.30
CA TYR A 97 5.29 8.06 -13.22
C TYR A 97 6.05 8.28 -11.90
N LEU A 98 5.46 7.86 -10.78
CA LEU A 98 6.07 8.03 -9.45
C LEU A 98 7.35 7.20 -9.30
N VAL A 99 7.35 5.96 -9.79
CA VAL A 99 8.55 5.10 -9.79
C VAL A 99 9.69 5.76 -10.57
N GLU A 100 9.41 6.39 -11.72
CA GLU A 100 10.41 7.12 -12.49
C GLU A 100 10.86 8.41 -11.79
N GLU A 101 9.92 9.20 -11.26
CA GLU A 101 10.17 10.48 -10.57
C GLU A 101 11.09 10.30 -9.35
N TRP A 102 10.87 9.24 -8.58
CA TRP A 102 11.63 8.94 -7.37
C TRP A 102 12.81 7.97 -7.61
N GLY A 103 13.08 7.59 -8.86
CA GLY A 103 14.20 6.71 -9.21
C GLY A 103 14.10 5.30 -8.61
N MET A 104 12.87 4.85 -8.30
CA MET A 104 12.61 3.58 -7.66
C MET A 104 12.87 2.41 -8.61
N PRO A 105 13.14 1.21 -8.08
CA PRO A 105 13.22 0.02 -8.91
C PRO A 105 11.90 -0.25 -9.65
N ALA A 106 11.97 -0.96 -10.78
CA ALA A 106 10.79 -1.34 -11.57
C ALA A 106 10.88 -2.81 -11.99
N PRO A 107 9.75 -3.52 -12.20
CA PRO A 107 8.36 -3.04 -12.15
C PRO A 107 7.76 -3.05 -10.73
N LEU A 108 7.11 -1.94 -10.34
CA LEU A 108 6.37 -1.80 -9.08
C LEU A 108 4.96 -1.24 -9.33
N VAL A 109 4.04 -1.53 -8.43
CA VAL A 109 2.75 -0.83 -8.30
C VAL A 109 2.65 -0.26 -6.89
N LEU A 110 2.59 1.07 -6.78
CA LEU A 110 2.55 1.75 -5.49
C LEU A 110 1.14 1.65 -4.89
N LEU A 111 1.07 1.42 -3.58
CA LEU A 111 -0.16 1.23 -2.82
C LEU A 111 -0.45 2.43 -1.91
N SER A 112 0.58 2.97 -1.27
CA SER A 112 0.51 4.15 -0.38
C SER A 112 1.89 4.79 -0.28
N GLY A 113 1.94 6.09 0.02
CA GLY A 113 3.17 6.84 0.22
C GLY A 113 3.01 8.32 -0.06
N ASP A 114 4.05 9.07 0.28
CA ASP A 114 4.06 10.55 0.26
C ASP A 114 5.20 11.17 -0.56
N GLY A 115 6.09 10.33 -1.11
CA GLY A 115 7.28 10.76 -1.86
C GLY A 115 8.58 10.32 -1.18
N HIS A 116 8.64 10.40 0.15
CA HIS A 116 9.81 9.99 0.93
C HIS A 116 9.81 8.49 1.19
N CYS A 117 8.62 7.97 1.51
CA CYS A 117 8.44 6.56 1.75
C CYS A 117 7.22 6.01 1.00
N TRP A 118 7.36 4.79 0.49
CA TRP A 118 6.35 4.13 -0.33
C TRP A 118 6.17 2.67 0.06
N ILE A 119 4.93 2.22 0.09
CA ILE A 119 4.57 0.81 0.11
C ILE A 119 4.14 0.42 -1.30
N GLY A 120 4.78 -0.60 -1.87
CA GLY A 120 4.50 -1.05 -3.23
C GLY A 120 4.51 -2.56 -3.39
N LEU A 121 3.78 -3.02 -4.40
CA LEU A 121 3.86 -4.37 -4.93
C LEU A 121 5.11 -4.51 -5.79
N ASP A 122 6.01 -5.42 -5.40
CA ASP A 122 7.26 -5.67 -6.08
C ASP A 122 7.19 -6.90 -6.99
N TYR A 123 7.20 -6.63 -8.30
CA TYR A 123 7.11 -7.64 -9.35
C TYR A 123 8.47 -8.07 -9.90
N ARG A 124 9.59 -7.51 -9.41
CA ARG A 124 10.94 -7.81 -9.93
C ARG A 124 11.28 -9.29 -9.87
N THR A 125 10.83 -9.98 -8.83
CA THR A 125 11.18 -11.40 -8.58
C THR A 125 10.16 -12.36 -9.19
N CYS A 126 8.85 -12.09 -9.03
CA CYS A 126 7.80 -12.99 -9.49
C CYS A 126 7.45 -12.84 -10.98
N GLY A 127 7.83 -11.71 -11.60
CA GLY A 127 7.44 -11.35 -12.95
C GLY A 127 6.05 -10.72 -13.02
N ARG A 128 5.70 -10.16 -14.18
CA ARG A 128 4.49 -9.33 -14.38
C ARG A 128 3.17 -10.04 -14.10
N ASP A 129 3.13 -11.36 -14.24
CA ASP A 129 1.92 -12.19 -14.05
C ASP A 129 1.96 -13.02 -12.74
N GLY A 130 2.99 -12.81 -11.91
CA GLY A 130 3.17 -13.54 -10.65
C GLY A 130 2.50 -12.88 -9.45
N GLU A 131 2.65 -13.49 -8.28
CA GLU A 131 2.26 -12.86 -7.01
C GLU A 131 3.41 -11.98 -6.49
N PRO A 132 3.27 -10.64 -6.49
CA PRO A 132 4.29 -9.73 -5.98
C PRO A 132 4.40 -9.75 -4.44
N SER A 133 5.62 -9.56 -3.94
CA SER A 133 5.80 -9.22 -2.54
C SER A 133 5.37 -7.79 -2.25
N VAL A 134 5.01 -7.49 -1.00
CA VAL A 134 4.80 -6.11 -0.54
C VAL A 134 6.07 -5.60 0.09
N THR A 135 6.58 -4.46 -0.39
CA THR A 135 7.87 -3.90 0.00
C THR A 135 7.70 -2.43 0.39
N TRP A 136 8.37 -2.06 1.48
CA TRP A 136 8.60 -0.67 1.92
C TRP A 136 9.83 -0.13 1.22
N PHE A 137 9.75 1.10 0.70
CA PHE A 137 10.83 1.79 0.01
C PHE A 137 11.06 3.15 0.65
N GLU A 138 12.31 3.50 0.88
CA GLU A 138 12.76 4.77 1.42
C GLU A 138 13.59 5.46 0.35
N THR A 139 12.99 6.43 -0.34
CA THR A 139 13.58 7.03 -1.55
C THR A 139 14.81 7.86 -1.21
N ASP A 140 14.80 8.55 -0.07
CA ASP A 140 15.93 9.38 0.39
C ASP A 140 17.14 8.57 0.86
N LEU A 141 16.92 7.33 1.29
CA LEU A 141 17.97 6.45 1.85
C LEU A 141 18.42 5.35 0.88
N ASP A 142 17.75 5.20 -0.27
CA ASP A 142 17.96 4.10 -1.23
C ASP A 142 17.89 2.73 -0.54
N SER A 143 16.95 2.58 0.41
CA SER A 143 16.72 1.36 1.17
C SER A 143 15.33 0.78 0.92
N GLU A 144 15.25 -0.55 0.99
CA GLU A 144 14.02 -1.30 0.81
C GLU A 144 13.90 -2.42 1.84
N LEU A 145 12.67 -2.70 2.28
CA LEU A 145 12.36 -3.75 3.24
C LEU A 145 11.12 -4.53 2.78
N VAL A 146 11.29 -5.82 2.51
CA VAL A 146 10.15 -6.71 2.20
C VAL A 146 9.31 -6.88 3.46
N LEU A 147 8.05 -6.43 3.39
CA LEU A 147 7.08 -6.50 4.48
C LEU A 147 6.37 -7.86 4.48
N ALA A 148 5.93 -8.30 3.31
CA ALA A 148 5.22 -9.57 3.15
C ALA A 148 5.51 -10.23 1.80
N ARG A 149 5.33 -11.55 1.75
CA ARG A 149 5.56 -12.34 0.52
C ARG A 149 4.49 -12.16 -0.55
N ASP A 150 3.30 -11.71 -0.16
CA ASP A 150 2.12 -11.51 -1.01
C ASP A 150 1.19 -10.48 -0.35
N PHE A 151 0.32 -9.84 -1.14
CA PHE A 151 -0.57 -8.78 -0.65
C PHE A 151 -1.57 -9.28 0.41
N ARG A 152 -2.02 -10.52 0.30
CA ARG A 152 -2.94 -11.11 1.28
C ARG A 152 -2.28 -11.21 2.66
N SER A 153 -1.05 -11.71 2.71
CA SER A 153 -0.28 -11.88 3.94
C SER A 153 0.07 -10.53 4.56
N PHE A 154 0.27 -9.50 3.73
CA PHE A 154 0.42 -8.12 4.19
C PHE A 154 -0.84 -7.65 4.94
N VAL A 155 -2.01 -7.73 4.29
CA VAL A 155 -3.29 -7.29 4.88
C VAL A 155 -3.65 -8.10 6.13
N GLU A 156 -3.45 -9.43 6.13
CA GLU A 156 -3.69 -10.26 7.31
C GLU A 156 -2.73 -9.98 8.50
N GLY A 157 -1.61 -9.30 8.22
CA GLY A 157 -0.58 -8.92 9.18
C GLY A 157 -0.67 -7.47 9.65
N LEU A 158 -1.58 -6.66 9.10
CA LEU A 158 -1.83 -5.30 9.57
C LEU A 158 -2.36 -5.28 11.00
N THR A 159 -2.05 -4.20 11.69
CA THR A 159 -2.34 -3.98 13.11
C THR A 159 -2.59 -2.49 13.35
N ALA A 160 -3.07 -2.16 14.54
CA ALA A 160 -3.24 -0.77 14.95
C ALA A 160 -1.90 -0.12 15.27
N SER A 161 -1.63 1.04 14.69
CA SER A 161 -0.50 1.93 15.03
C SER A 161 -0.47 2.22 16.53
N SER A 162 -1.62 2.36 17.17
CA SER A 162 -1.76 2.56 18.62
C SER A 162 -1.19 1.43 19.50
N ALA A 163 -0.93 0.25 18.95
CA ALA A 163 -0.25 -0.84 19.65
C ALA A 163 1.26 -0.58 19.81
N TYR A 164 1.82 0.24 18.91
CA TYR A 164 3.18 0.75 18.96
C TYR A 164 3.11 2.07 19.70
N GLY A 165 3.60 2.11 20.94
CA GLY A 165 3.48 3.29 21.78
C GLY A 165 3.93 4.54 21.01
N ASP A 166 3.13 5.61 21.07
CA ASP A 166 3.51 6.90 20.50
C ASP A 166 4.92 7.21 20.99
N GLY A 167 5.88 7.34 20.08
CA GLY A 167 7.25 7.74 20.36
C GLY A 167 7.34 9.16 20.92
N SER A 168 6.30 9.68 21.57
CA SER A 168 6.25 10.96 22.25
C SER A 168 7.03 10.94 23.56
N VAL A 169 8.36 10.82 23.42
CA VAL A 169 9.23 11.84 24.03
C VAL A 169 9.35 13.00 23.04
N GLY A 170 8.24 13.74 22.84
CA GLY A 170 8.23 15.11 22.28
C GLY A 170 9.12 15.40 21.06
N GLY A 171 9.38 14.42 20.20
CA GLY A 171 10.11 14.58 18.95
C GLY A 171 9.12 14.76 17.80
N PRO A 172 9.51 15.43 16.70
CA PRO A 172 8.69 15.45 15.51
C PRO A 172 8.37 14.01 15.10
N VAL A 173 7.13 13.77 14.67
CA VAL A 173 6.76 12.53 13.96
C VAL A 173 7.84 12.34 12.89
N PRO A 174 8.58 11.21 12.90
CA PRO A 174 9.66 11.01 11.96
C PRO A 174 9.08 11.16 10.56
N THR A 175 9.51 12.20 9.88
CA THR A 175 9.21 12.43 8.48
C THR A 175 10.23 11.55 7.75
N CYS A 176 9.80 10.35 7.36
CA CYS A 176 9.63 10.20 5.92
C CYS A 176 8.69 11.35 5.51
#